data_AF-D3F8Z5-F1
#
_entry.id   AF-D3F8Z5-F1
#
_cell.length_a   1.000
_cell.length_b   1.000
_cell.length_c   1.000
_cell.angle_alpha   90.00
_cell.angle_beta   90.00
_cell.angle_gamma   90.00
#
_symmetry.space_group_name_H-M   'P 1'
#
loop_
_entity.id
_entity.type
_entity.pdbx_description
1 polymer ?
#
loop_
_entity_poly.entity_id
_entity_poly.type
_entity_poly.pdbx_seq_one_letter_code
_entity_poly.pdbx_strand_id
1 'polypeptide(L)'
;MTPVEAEPSQQSAAPAGNDGDAGEAPRTPNRLTRWLLPAVALVAAVVVGIVLLAGGGDDEKPAAARRALAVAASLERLAAASAGAGHPVYWAGARDGTTYELSETRDGRIFIRYLPAGVSVGASEARYLTVATYPQARAFQTLLATARAQGVEAVTVPGGGRAFQDRNRAESAYVAFPGSNVQIEIFDATAGEALRLARSGAIVPVRAAVASGEPRAVSPQQLAQTATQAGHPVYWAGAEEQTTYELTEERDGRIYVRYLPSGVAVGDDSPRFLTVGTYPQPDPLASLRRAAADSGSATFEVEGGTAYADAAHPKSVYVAYRDSGVQVEVYDPVDGRARTLLTSGRIVPAR
;
A
#
# COMPACT_ATOMS: atom_id res chain seq x y z
N MET A 1 -49.04 34.10 -25.13
CA MET A 1 -49.51 34.15 -26.53
C MET A 1 -48.35 33.74 -27.42
N THR A 2 -48.38 32.52 -27.95
CA THR A 2 -47.84 32.18 -29.29
C THR A 2 -48.51 33.07 -30.34
N PRO A 3 -47.87 33.40 -31.48
CA PRO A 3 -47.73 32.50 -32.64
C PRO A 3 -46.30 32.51 -33.25
N VAL A 4 -45.75 31.46 -33.87
CA VAL A 4 -46.20 30.55 -34.96
C VAL A 4 -45.99 31.13 -36.37
N GLU A 5 -45.15 30.41 -37.13
CA GLU A 5 -45.08 30.19 -38.59
C GLU A 5 -44.81 31.35 -39.57
N ALA A 6 -43.76 31.24 -40.41
CA ALA A 6 -43.78 30.49 -41.68
C ALA A 6 -42.65 30.97 -42.61
N GLU A 7 -41.89 30.03 -43.17
CA GLU A 7 -41.22 30.22 -44.47
C GLU A 7 -42.25 30.38 -45.59
N PRO A 8 -41.85 30.96 -46.72
CA PRO A 8 -42.02 30.19 -47.95
C PRO A 8 -40.79 30.21 -48.86
N SER A 9 -40.56 29.04 -49.45
CA SER A 9 -39.66 28.75 -50.56
C SER A 9 -40.18 29.34 -51.88
N GLN A 10 -39.26 29.69 -52.79
CA GLN A 10 -39.34 29.66 -54.27
C GLN A 10 -38.14 30.46 -54.82
N GLN A 11 -37.45 30.18 -55.94
CA GLN A 11 -37.55 29.21 -57.04
C GLN A 11 -36.33 29.44 -57.98
N SER A 12 -36.03 28.44 -58.82
CA SER A 12 -35.40 28.57 -60.16
C SER A 12 -33.92 28.93 -60.29
N ALA A 13 -33.11 28.03 -60.85
CA ALA A 13 -32.87 27.98 -62.31
C ALA A 13 -31.80 26.92 -62.67
N ALA A 14 -32.09 26.14 -63.71
CA ALA A 14 -31.13 25.39 -64.51
C ALA A 14 -31.29 25.83 -65.98
N PRO A 15 -30.23 25.67 -66.79
CA PRO A 15 -30.39 25.08 -68.14
C PRO A 15 -29.36 23.95 -68.38
N ALA A 16 -29.76 22.80 -68.96
CA ALA A 16 -29.53 22.38 -70.36
C ALA A 16 -28.06 22.52 -70.83
N GLY A 17 -27.29 21.52 -71.27
CA GLY A 17 -27.57 20.25 -71.95
C GLY A 17 -26.92 20.31 -73.35
N ASN A 18 -25.89 19.50 -73.66
CA ASN A 18 -25.77 18.70 -74.90
C ASN A 18 -24.44 17.90 -75.01
N ASP A 19 -24.61 16.62 -75.39
CA ASP A 19 -23.87 15.74 -76.31
C ASP A 19 -22.32 15.60 -76.30
N GLY A 20 -21.89 14.41 -75.89
CA GLY A 20 -21.30 13.40 -76.77
C GLY A 20 -19.85 13.55 -77.25
N ASP A 21 -18.93 12.76 -76.68
CA ASP A 21 -17.89 12.09 -77.46
C ASP A 21 -17.38 10.81 -76.76
N ALA A 22 -17.05 9.81 -77.56
CA ALA A 22 -16.68 8.46 -77.19
C ALA A 22 -15.19 8.34 -76.87
N GLY A 23 -14.82 7.55 -75.85
CA GLY A 23 -13.42 7.22 -75.62
C GLY A 23 -13.18 6.42 -74.35
N GLU A 24 -12.82 5.15 -74.54
CA GLU A 24 -12.02 4.28 -73.66
C GLU A 24 -12.52 3.90 -72.25
N ALA A 25 -12.76 2.60 -72.12
CA ALA A 25 -12.84 1.90 -70.84
C ALA A 25 -11.47 1.82 -70.15
N PRO A 26 -11.45 1.84 -68.81
CA PRO A 26 -10.81 0.73 -68.11
C PRO A 26 -11.70 0.12 -67.04
N ARG A 27 -11.71 -1.21 -67.02
CA ARG A 27 -12.28 -2.05 -65.97
C ARG A 27 -11.53 -1.81 -64.66
N THR A 28 -12.22 -1.33 -63.63
CA THR A 28 -11.79 -1.47 -62.23
C THR A 28 -12.91 -2.14 -61.43
N PRO A 29 -12.56 -3.09 -60.54
CA PRO A 29 -13.54 -3.98 -59.93
C PRO A 29 -14.35 -3.29 -58.83
N ASN A 30 -15.63 -3.68 -58.80
CA ASN A 30 -16.60 -3.47 -57.71
C ASN A 30 -15.98 -3.58 -56.31
N ARG A 31 -16.39 -2.68 -55.41
CA ARG A 31 -17.15 -3.05 -54.20
C ARG A 31 -17.73 -1.82 -53.48
N LEU A 32 -19.05 -1.72 -53.62
CA LEU A 32 -20.05 -1.27 -52.65
C LEU A 32 -19.54 -0.84 -51.25
N THR A 33 -19.63 0.46 -51.01
CA THR A 33 -20.36 1.13 -49.92
C THR A 33 -20.70 0.30 -48.66
N ARG A 34 -20.24 0.76 -47.49
CA ARG A 34 -21.12 1.17 -46.37
C ARG A 34 -20.34 1.90 -45.26
N TRP A 35 -20.97 2.98 -44.81
CA TRP A 35 -20.62 3.85 -43.69
C TRP A 35 -20.65 3.13 -42.33
N LEU A 36 -19.80 3.57 -41.39
CA LEU A 36 -20.09 3.96 -39.99
C LEU A 36 -18.78 3.99 -39.17
N LEU A 37 -18.36 5.18 -38.73
CA LEU A 37 -17.50 5.40 -37.55
C LEU A 37 -18.39 5.37 -36.28
N PRO A 38 -17.89 5.25 -35.02
CA PRO A 38 -16.50 5.11 -34.53
C PRO A 38 -16.36 4.11 -33.34
N ALA A 39 -15.19 4.12 -32.68
CA ALA A 39 -14.90 3.62 -31.32
C ALA A 39 -14.55 2.12 -31.17
N VAL A 40 -13.31 1.76 -31.51
CA VAL A 40 -12.64 0.63 -30.86
C VAL A 40 -11.85 1.18 -29.69
N ALA A 41 -12.26 0.77 -28.49
CA ALA A 41 -11.63 1.05 -27.22
C ALA A 41 -10.12 0.79 -27.28
N LEU A 42 -9.31 1.82 -27.02
CA LEU A 42 -7.88 1.67 -26.78
C LEU A 42 -7.70 1.09 -25.37
N VAL A 43 -7.88 -0.23 -25.28
CA VAL A 43 -7.55 -1.04 -24.12
C VAL A 43 -6.04 -1.27 -24.12
N ALA A 44 -5.43 -1.04 -22.96
CA ALA A 44 -4.07 -1.41 -22.54
C ALA A 44 -2.90 -0.53 -23.00
N ALA A 45 -2.33 0.23 -22.05
CA ALA A 45 -0.90 0.54 -22.03
C ALA A 45 -0.38 0.80 -20.60
N VAL A 46 -0.52 -0.21 -19.72
CA VAL A 46 0.57 -0.54 -18.78
C VAL A 46 0.78 -2.05 -18.91
N VAL A 47 1.41 -2.44 -20.02
CA VAL A 47 2.05 -3.74 -20.17
C VAL A 47 3.47 -3.42 -20.59
N VAL A 48 4.42 -3.50 -19.66
CA VAL A 48 5.66 -4.29 -19.81
C VAL A 48 6.16 -4.63 -18.40
N GLY A 49 5.59 -5.68 -17.82
CA GLY A 49 6.31 -6.54 -16.86
C GLY A 49 7.05 -7.64 -17.63
N ILE A 50 7.77 -7.27 -18.69
CA ILE A 50 8.68 -8.15 -19.44
C ILE A 50 10.00 -7.40 -19.58
N VAL A 51 10.79 -7.38 -18.50
CA VAL A 51 12.22 -7.03 -18.61
C VAL A 51 13.11 -8.26 -18.38
N LEU A 52 12.56 -9.46 -18.17
CA LEU A 52 13.35 -10.58 -17.63
C LEU A 52 13.41 -11.87 -18.48
N LEU A 53 12.99 -11.85 -19.75
CA LEU A 53 13.10 -13.01 -20.66
C LEU A 53 13.71 -12.64 -22.01
N ALA A 54 14.85 -11.96 -22.01
CA ALA A 54 15.70 -11.85 -23.21
C ALA A 54 17.07 -12.48 -22.92
N GLY A 55 17.10 -13.81 -23.01
CA GLY A 55 18.28 -14.62 -22.80
C GLY A 55 18.13 -16.03 -23.36
N GLY A 56 17.88 -16.14 -24.68
CA GLY A 56 18.11 -17.34 -25.49
C GLY A 56 17.00 -18.39 -25.50
N GLY A 57 16.30 -18.50 -26.62
CA GLY A 57 15.41 -19.61 -26.95
C GLY A 57 14.20 -19.16 -27.76
N ASP A 58 14.24 -19.35 -29.08
CA ASP A 58 13.07 -19.22 -29.94
C ASP A 58 12.04 -20.28 -29.54
N ASP A 59 10.88 -19.87 -29.00
CA ASP A 59 9.53 -20.37 -29.35
C ASP A 59 8.45 -19.81 -28.40
N GLU A 60 7.36 -19.36 -29.02
CA GLU A 60 6.08 -18.85 -28.49
C GLU A 60 6.05 -17.60 -27.59
N LYS A 61 5.44 -16.52 -28.13
CA LYS A 61 5.04 -15.32 -27.38
C LYS A 61 4.03 -15.72 -26.29
N PRO A 62 4.24 -15.39 -24.99
CA PRO A 62 3.23 -15.62 -23.98
C PRO A 62 2.01 -14.78 -24.30
N ALA A 63 0.84 -15.43 -24.42
CA ALA A 63 -0.43 -14.73 -24.53
C ALA A 63 -0.57 -13.79 -23.32
N ALA A 64 -0.87 -12.51 -23.58
CA ALA A 64 -1.11 -11.53 -22.53
C ALA A 64 -2.21 -12.09 -21.60
N ALA A 65 -1.85 -12.41 -20.35
CA ALA A 65 -2.79 -12.94 -19.38
C ALA A 65 -3.94 -11.94 -19.24
N ARG A 66 -5.17 -12.40 -19.55
CA ARG A 66 -6.37 -11.56 -19.49
C ARG A 66 -6.54 -11.07 -18.05
N ARG A 67 -6.29 -9.77 -17.81
CA ARG A 67 -6.53 -9.10 -16.53
C ARG A 67 -8.02 -9.23 -16.17
N ALA A 68 -8.31 -9.60 -14.93
CA ALA A 68 -9.63 -9.37 -14.35
C ALA A 68 -9.95 -7.87 -14.39
N LEU A 69 -11.23 -7.53 -14.37
CA LEU A 69 -11.64 -6.12 -14.32
C LEU A 69 -11.08 -5.47 -13.05
N ALA A 70 -10.54 -4.26 -13.22
CA ALA A 70 -10.13 -3.42 -12.11
C ALA A 70 -11.33 -3.14 -11.20
N VAL A 71 -11.16 -3.33 -9.89
CA VAL A 71 -12.21 -3.11 -8.89
C VAL A 71 -11.74 -2.16 -7.80
N ALA A 72 -12.64 -1.33 -7.28
CA ALA A 72 -12.41 -0.65 -6.01
C ALA A 72 -12.17 -1.70 -4.92
N ALA A 73 -11.14 -1.50 -4.13
CA ALA A 73 -10.76 -2.39 -3.05
C ALA A 73 -10.76 -1.64 -1.71
N SER A 74 -11.51 -2.18 -0.75
CA SER A 74 -11.29 -1.88 0.68
C SER A 74 -10.03 -2.58 1.15
N LEU A 75 -9.52 -2.19 2.32
CA LEU A 75 -8.41 -2.89 2.98
C LEU A 75 -8.73 -4.37 3.21
N GLU A 76 -9.96 -4.68 3.61
CA GLU A 76 -10.46 -6.05 3.77
C GLU A 76 -10.40 -6.85 2.46
N ARG A 77 -10.77 -6.23 1.32
CA ARG A 77 -10.68 -6.88 0.01
C ARG A 77 -9.22 -7.11 -0.41
N LEU A 78 -8.33 -6.15 -0.17
CA LEU A 78 -6.90 -6.34 -0.44
C LEU A 78 -6.34 -7.50 0.39
N ALA A 79 -6.72 -7.56 1.67
CA ALA A 79 -6.32 -8.62 2.58
C ALA A 79 -6.83 -10.01 2.14
N ALA A 80 -8.09 -10.10 1.72
CA ALA A 80 -8.68 -11.32 1.19
C ALA A 80 -7.98 -11.76 -0.11
N ALA A 81 -7.68 -10.82 -1.02
CA ALA A 81 -6.94 -11.10 -2.24
C ALA A 81 -5.53 -11.62 -1.93
N SER A 82 -4.84 -11.01 -0.97
CA SER A 82 -3.53 -11.49 -0.53
C SER A 82 -3.56 -12.88 0.10
N ALA A 83 -4.62 -13.22 0.83
CA ALA A 83 -4.79 -14.56 1.40
C ALA A 83 -5.07 -15.62 0.32
N GLY A 84 -5.80 -15.26 -0.74
CA GLY A 84 -6.13 -16.16 -1.85
C GLY A 84 -5.00 -16.34 -2.88
N ALA A 85 -4.04 -15.41 -2.96
CA ALA A 85 -3.02 -15.38 -4.01
C ALA A 85 -2.01 -16.55 -3.95
N GLY A 86 -1.83 -17.18 -2.80
CA GLY A 86 -0.81 -18.24 -2.61
C GLY A 86 0.65 -17.73 -2.62
N HIS A 87 0.84 -16.42 -2.69
CA HIS A 87 2.11 -15.72 -2.51
C HIS A 87 1.85 -14.37 -1.81
N PRO A 88 2.88 -13.76 -1.19
CA PRO A 88 2.72 -12.42 -0.62
C PRO A 88 2.34 -11.41 -1.71
N VAL A 89 1.46 -10.48 -1.38
CA VAL A 89 1.09 -9.32 -2.21
C VAL A 89 1.66 -8.07 -1.56
N TYR A 90 2.29 -7.18 -2.31
CA TYR A 90 2.90 -5.96 -1.77
C TYR A 90 2.12 -4.71 -2.17
N TRP A 91 2.19 -3.71 -1.30
CA TRP A 91 1.55 -2.40 -1.46
C TRP A 91 2.35 -1.33 -0.70
N ALA A 92 1.97 -0.06 -0.86
CA ALA A 92 2.61 1.10 -0.24
C ALA A 92 1.89 1.59 1.04
N GLY A 93 1.15 0.71 1.71
CA GLY A 93 0.36 1.04 2.90
C GLY A 93 -0.92 1.83 2.59
N ALA A 94 -1.69 2.14 3.64
CA ALA A 94 -2.89 2.94 3.51
C ALA A 94 -2.54 4.43 3.31
N ARG A 95 -3.36 5.14 2.54
CA ARG A 95 -3.25 6.59 2.31
C ARG A 95 -4.63 7.23 2.41
N ASP A 96 -4.72 8.32 3.16
CA ASP A 96 -5.96 9.06 3.34
C ASP A 96 -6.49 9.59 2.00
N GLY A 97 -7.82 9.64 1.88
CA GLY A 97 -8.50 10.15 0.68
C GLY A 97 -8.22 9.37 -0.60
N THR A 98 -7.66 8.16 -0.51
CA THR A 98 -7.29 7.33 -1.65
C THR A 98 -8.27 6.17 -1.83
N THR A 99 -8.71 5.96 -3.06
CA THR A 99 -9.38 4.72 -3.47
C THR A 99 -8.33 3.75 -4.00
N TYR A 100 -8.28 2.52 -3.46
CA TYR A 100 -7.42 1.49 -4.04
C TYR A 100 -8.14 0.80 -5.18
N GLU A 101 -7.43 0.62 -6.28
CA GLU A 101 -7.85 -0.23 -7.37
C GLU A 101 -7.03 -1.51 -7.35
N LEU A 102 -7.72 -2.65 -7.31
CA LEU A 102 -7.13 -3.97 -7.37
C LEU A 102 -7.41 -4.61 -8.74
N SER A 103 -6.37 -5.16 -9.36
CA SER A 103 -6.49 -6.03 -10.53
C SER A 103 -5.64 -7.28 -10.35
N GLU A 104 -6.18 -8.42 -10.76
CA GLU A 104 -5.50 -9.72 -10.71
C GLU A 104 -5.50 -10.38 -12.10
N THR A 105 -4.40 -11.03 -12.48
CA THR A 105 -4.34 -11.85 -13.70
C THR A 105 -4.45 -13.33 -13.35
N ARG A 106 -4.87 -14.14 -14.34
CA ARG A 106 -5.00 -15.61 -14.15
C ARG A 106 -3.72 -16.32 -13.73
N ASP A 107 -2.56 -15.73 -14.02
CA ASP A 107 -1.25 -16.24 -13.62
C ASP A 107 -0.71 -15.58 -12.35
N GLY A 108 -1.60 -14.99 -11.53
CA GLY A 108 -1.30 -14.54 -10.16
C GLY A 108 -0.62 -13.18 -10.06
N ARG A 109 -0.51 -12.40 -11.14
CA ARG A 109 0.00 -11.02 -11.00
C ARG A 109 -1.05 -10.15 -10.35
N ILE A 110 -0.67 -9.44 -9.31
CA ILE A 110 -1.58 -8.56 -8.56
C ILE A 110 -1.08 -7.13 -8.66
N PHE A 111 -1.98 -6.21 -8.98
CA PHE A 111 -1.72 -4.79 -9.12
C PHE A 111 -2.60 -4.04 -8.13
N ILE A 112 -1.97 -3.20 -7.31
CA ILE A 112 -2.64 -2.28 -6.38
C ILE A 112 -2.29 -0.86 -6.80
N ARG A 113 -3.29 -0.13 -7.30
CA ARG A 113 -3.16 1.24 -7.80
C ARG A 113 -3.85 2.23 -6.87
N TYR A 114 -3.19 3.35 -6.61
CA TYR A 114 -3.62 4.37 -5.64
C TYR A 114 -4.30 5.53 -6.37
N LEU A 115 -5.62 5.58 -6.35
CA LEU A 115 -6.42 6.58 -7.05
C LEU A 115 -6.77 7.75 -6.10
N PRO A 116 -6.33 8.99 -6.40
CA PRO A 116 -6.75 10.16 -5.64
C PRO A 116 -8.27 10.34 -5.62
N ALA A 117 -8.77 11.09 -4.63
CA ALA A 117 -10.19 11.44 -4.55
C ALA A 117 -10.71 12.03 -5.88
N GLY A 118 -11.87 11.54 -6.32
CA GLY A 118 -12.51 11.94 -7.58
C GLY A 118 -12.05 11.19 -8.83
N VAL A 119 -11.02 10.34 -8.74
CA VAL A 119 -10.61 9.47 -9.84
C VAL A 119 -11.41 8.18 -9.85
N SER A 120 -11.98 7.83 -11.01
CA SER A 120 -12.77 6.61 -11.18
C SER A 120 -11.90 5.36 -11.30
N VAL A 121 -12.38 4.24 -10.78
CA VAL A 121 -11.77 2.92 -11.04
C VAL A 121 -11.79 2.62 -12.53
N GLY A 122 -10.71 2.04 -13.03
CA GLY A 122 -10.49 1.80 -14.45
C GLY A 122 -9.99 3.01 -15.22
N ALA A 123 -9.70 4.12 -14.54
CA ALA A 123 -9.05 5.30 -15.10
C ALA A 123 -7.84 4.90 -15.96
N SER A 124 -7.79 5.37 -17.22
CA SER A 124 -6.79 4.91 -18.19
C SER A 124 -5.43 5.58 -18.02
N GLU A 125 -5.30 6.57 -17.12
CA GLU A 125 -4.10 7.38 -17.07
C GLU A 125 -2.96 6.67 -16.34
N ALA A 126 -1.80 6.62 -16.99
CA ALA A 126 -0.59 6.01 -16.46
C ALA A 126 0.19 7.00 -15.57
N ARG A 127 -0.47 7.54 -14.54
CA ARG A 127 0.15 8.53 -13.63
C ARG A 127 -0.04 8.27 -12.14
N TYR A 128 -0.64 7.14 -11.79
CA TYR A 128 -0.98 6.82 -10.41
C TYR A 128 0.00 5.80 -9.85
N LEU A 129 0.40 5.99 -8.59
CA LEU A 129 1.23 5.03 -7.87
C LEU A 129 0.62 3.64 -8.02
N THR A 130 1.41 2.70 -8.51
CA THR A 130 1.01 1.31 -8.70
C THR A 130 2.07 0.40 -8.11
N VAL A 131 1.67 -0.50 -7.23
CA VAL A 131 2.52 -1.58 -6.73
C VAL A 131 2.04 -2.87 -7.39
N ALA A 132 2.91 -3.48 -8.18
CA ALA A 132 2.66 -4.74 -8.85
C ALA A 132 3.49 -5.84 -8.19
N THR A 133 2.85 -6.98 -7.92
CA THR A 133 3.50 -8.18 -7.41
C THR A 133 3.41 -9.28 -8.45
N TYR A 134 4.57 -9.82 -8.83
CA TYR A 134 4.73 -10.81 -9.88
C TYR A 134 5.23 -12.13 -9.30
N PRO A 135 4.45 -13.23 -9.41
CA PRO A 135 4.96 -14.57 -9.14
C PRO A 135 6.14 -14.87 -10.07
N GLN A 136 7.32 -15.06 -9.48
CA GLN A 136 8.54 -15.31 -10.21
C GLN A 136 9.49 -16.15 -9.35
N ALA A 137 9.73 -17.38 -9.78
CA ALA A 137 10.72 -18.23 -9.14
C ALA A 137 12.11 -17.56 -9.13
N ARG A 138 12.82 -17.63 -8.00
CA ARG A 138 14.17 -17.05 -7.84
C ARG A 138 14.22 -15.53 -8.14
N ALA A 139 13.15 -14.80 -7.83
CA ALA A 139 13.03 -13.38 -8.10
C ALA A 139 14.22 -12.54 -7.61
N PHE A 140 14.76 -12.87 -6.43
CA PHE A 140 15.92 -12.17 -5.86
C PHE A 140 17.17 -12.29 -6.73
N GLN A 141 17.49 -13.51 -7.17
CA GLN A 141 18.65 -13.75 -8.03
C GLN A 141 18.46 -13.11 -9.39
N THR A 142 17.26 -13.19 -9.96
CA THR A 142 16.96 -12.55 -11.24
C THR A 142 17.09 -11.04 -11.14
N LEU A 143 16.55 -10.40 -10.09
CA LEU A 143 16.67 -8.96 -9.86
C LEU A 143 18.13 -8.50 -9.85
N LEU A 144 19.00 -9.23 -9.14
CA LEU A 144 20.43 -8.91 -9.07
C LEU A 144 21.14 -9.08 -10.41
N ALA A 145 20.81 -10.13 -11.17
CA ALA A 145 21.36 -10.35 -12.51
C ALA A 145 20.96 -9.20 -13.45
N THR A 146 19.72 -8.74 -13.37
CA THR A 146 19.19 -7.66 -14.21
C THR A 146 19.81 -6.32 -13.88
N ALA A 147 19.94 -5.98 -12.60
CA ALA A 147 20.62 -4.75 -12.19
C ALA A 147 22.05 -4.69 -12.78
N ARG A 148 22.79 -5.81 -12.69
CA ARG A 148 24.13 -5.93 -13.29
C ARG A 148 24.10 -5.78 -14.82
N ALA A 149 23.17 -6.45 -15.50
CA ALA A 149 23.03 -6.37 -16.96
C ALA A 149 22.68 -4.94 -17.43
N GLN A 150 21.90 -4.19 -16.66
CA GLN A 150 21.58 -2.78 -16.93
C GLN A 150 22.71 -1.82 -16.53
N GLY A 151 23.74 -2.30 -15.82
CA GLY A 151 24.82 -1.48 -15.27
C GLY A 151 24.34 -0.52 -14.19
N VAL A 152 23.32 -0.91 -13.42
CA VAL A 152 22.78 -0.14 -12.28
C VAL A 152 23.05 -0.86 -10.96
N GLU A 153 23.24 -0.09 -9.90
CA GLU A 153 23.45 -0.64 -8.57
C GLU A 153 22.11 -1.07 -7.95
N ALA A 154 22.06 -2.30 -7.43
CA ALA A 154 20.98 -2.75 -6.57
C ALA A 154 21.27 -2.37 -5.11
N VAL A 155 20.46 -1.48 -4.56
CA VAL A 155 20.60 -0.97 -3.20
C VAL A 155 19.86 -1.83 -2.19
N THR A 156 20.36 -1.86 -0.95
CA THR A 156 19.66 -2.51 0.16
C THR A 156 18.40 -1.72 0.53
N VAL A 157 17.31 -2.44 0.76
CA VAL A 157 16.07 -1.90 1.34
C VAL A 157 15.74 -2.63 2.65
N PRO A 158 14.87 -2.06 3.51
CA PRO A 158 14.44 -2.72 4.75
C PRO A 158 13.95 -4.16 4.50
N GLY A 159 14.15 -5.04 5.48
CA GLY A 159 13.83 -6.47 5.35
C GLY A 159 14.86 -7.29 4.55
N GLY A 160 16.07 -6.75 4.36
CA GLY A 160 17.16 -7.45 3.67
C GLY A 160 16.98 -7.56 2.15
N GLY A 161 15.96 -6.90 1.61
CA GLY A 161 15.69 -6.87 0.17
C GLY A 161 16.75 -6.13 -0.63
N ARG A 162 16.60 -6.21 -1.94
CA ARG A 162 17.36 -5.41 -2.91
C ARG A 162 16.40 -4.73 -3.86
N ALA A 163 16.72 -3.47 -4.17
CA ALA A 163 15.96 -2.67 -5.11
C ALA A 163 16.87 -2.01 -6.12
N PHE A 164 16.40 -1.83 -7.36
CA PHE A 164 17.06 -0.95 -8.32
C PHE A 164 16.02 -0.13 -9.08
N GLN A 165 16.41 1.06 -9.52
CA GLN A 165 15.61 1.89 -10.42
C GLN A 165 15.95 1.52 -11.87
N ASP A 166 14.93 1.35 -12.69
CA ASP A 166 15.14 1.02 -14.10
C ASP A 166 15.90 2.14 -14.81
N ARG A 167 16.98 1.79 -15.52
CA ARG A 167 17.83 2.77 -16.20
C ARG A 167 17.09 3.55 -17.29
N ASN A 168 16.10 2.93 -17.92
CA ASN A 168 15.33 3.50 -19.02
C ASN A 168 13.97 4.04 -18.57
N ARG A 169 13.57 3.81 -17.31
CA ARG A 169 12.30 4.25 -16.72
C ARG A 169 12.51 4.68 -15.27
N ALA A 170 12.85 5.94 -15.08
CA ALA A 170 13.09 6.50 -13.75
C ALA A 170 11.82 6.50 -12.86
N GLU A 171 10.65 6.26 -13.44
CA GLU A 171 9.35 6.13 -12.79
C GLU A 171 9.16 4.79 -12.07
N SER A 172 9.92 3.75 -12.45
CA SER A 172 9.80 2.41 -11.88
C SER A 172 11.02 1.99 -11.05
N ALA A 173 10.75 1.33 -9.93
CA ALA A 173 11.75 0.61 -9.15
C ALA A 173 11.30 -0.84 -8.95
N TYR A 174 12.25 -1.77 -9.03
CA TYR A 174 12.00 -3.19 -8.80
C TYR A 174 12.60 -3.61 -7.47
N VAL A 175 11.87 -4.45 -6.72
CA VAL A 175 12.27 -4.97 -5.41
C VAL A 175 12.09 -6.48 -5.35
N ALA A 176 13.00 -7.16 -4.66
CA ALA A 176 12.86 -8.56 -4.32
C ALA A 176 13.56 -8.85 -2.99
N PHE A 177 13.10 -9.91 -2.30
CA PHE A 177 13.62 -10.33 -1.01
C PHE A 177 14.32 -11.70 -1.10
N PRO A 178 15.38 -11.96 -0.32
CA PRO A 178 16.03 -13.26 -0.29
C PRO A 178 15.04 -14.39 -0.04
N GLY A 179 15.15 -15.48 -0.80
CA GLY A 179 14.25 -16.65 -0.69
C GLY A 179 12.82 -16.43 -1.24
N SER A 180 12.49 -15.23 -1.71
CA SER A 180 11.16 -14.93 -2.24
C SER A 180 10.99 -15.39 -3.69
N ASN A 181 9.81 -15.92 -4.01
CA ASN A 181 9.35 -16.23 -5.36
C ASN A 181 8.43 -15.15 -5.92
N VAL A 182 8.61 -13.89 -5.50
CA VAL A 182 7.92 -12.74 -6.10
C VAL A 182 8.88 -11.60 -6.39
N GLN A 183 8.70 -10.97 -7.55
CA GLN A 183 9.26 -9.65 -7.87
C GLN A 183 8.20 -8.59 -7.63
N ILE A 184 8.60 -7.43 -7.11
CA ILE A 184 7.75 -6.28 -6.89
C ILE A 184 8.19 -5.17 -7.84
N GLU A 185 7.26 -4.54 -8.51
CA GLU A 185 7.48 -3.28 -9.23
C GLU A 185 6.67 -2.18 -8.54
N ILE A 186 7.32 -1.06 -8.32
CA ILE A 186 6.71 0.17 -7.82
C ILE A 186 6.82 1.15 -8.96
N PHE A 187 5.68 1.66 -9.42
CA PHE A 187 5.61 2.73 -10.40
C PHE A 187 5.08 3.99 -9.72
N ASP A 188 5.75 5.12 -9.94
CA ASP A 188 5.21 6.45 -9.63
C ASP A 188 5.57 7.40 -10.78
N ALA A 189 4.64 8.27 -11.17
CA ALA A 189 4.85 9.20 -12.27
C ALA A 189 6.02 10.18 -12.02
N THR A 190 6.39 10.38 -10.76
CA THR A 190 7.51 11.21 -10.35
C THR A 190 8.80 10.38 -10.37
N ALA A 191 9.73 10.75 -11.25
CA ALA A 191 11.03 10.07 -11.35
C ALA A 191 11.75 10.00 -9.99
N GLY A 192 12.18 8.78 -9.61
CA GLY A 192 12.87 8.51 -8.35
C GLY A 192 11.98 8.22 -7.14
N GLU A 193 10.69 8.55 -7.21
CA GLU A 193 9.76 8.35 -6.09
C GLU A 193 9.55 6.87 -5.77
N ALA A 194 9.46 6.02 -6.79
CA ALA A 194 9.38 4.57 -6.63
C ALA A 194 10.56 3.99 -5.83
N LEU A 195 11.79 4.42 -6.15
CA LEU A 195 12.98 3.98 -5.42
C LEU A 195 13.01 4.56 -3.99
N ARG A 196 12.54 5.80 -3.81
CA ARG A 196 12.44 6.42 -2.48
C ARG A 196 11.50 5.62 -1.57
N LEU A 197 10.32 5.23 -2.07
CA LEU A 197 9.35 4.40 -1.35
C LEU A 197 9.92 3.03 -0.99
N ALA A 198 10.67 2.41 -1.90
CA ALA A 198 11.35 1.15 -1.62
C ALA A 198 12.38 1.30 -0.48
N ARG A 199 13.22 2.34 -0.54
CA ARG A 199 14.26 2.62 0.45
C ARG A 199 13.71 2.98 1.83
N SER A 200 12.57 3.66 1.89
CA SER A 200 11.94 4.04 3.16
C SER A 200 11.26 2.88 3.88
N GLY A 201 11.11 1.71 3.23
CA GLY A 201 10.37 0.58 3.79
C GLY A 201 8.85 0.75 3.73
N ALA A 202 8.34 1.70 2.94
CA ALA A 202 6.89 1.90 2.77
C ALA A 202 6.24 0.74 2.01
N ILE A 203 7.02 -0.01 1.23
CA ILE A 203 6.54 -1.15 0.46
C ILE A 203 6.57 -2.39 1.33
N VAL A 204 5.39 -2.82 1.74
CA VAL A 204 5.17 -3.88 2.72
C VAL A 204 4.20 -4.91 2.15
N PRO A 205 4.18 -6.15 2.67
CA PRO A 205 3.13 -7.08 2.32
C PRO A 205 1.76 -6.57 2.82
N VAL A 206 0.74 -6.78 2.00
CA VAL A 206 -0.66 -6.74 2.42
C VAL A 206 -0.83 -7.84 3.46
N ARG A 207 -1.31 -7.47 4.64
CA ARG A 207 -1.61 -8.47 5.68
C ARG A 207 -2.93 -9.14 5.34
N ALA A 208 -3.02 -10.44 5.59
CA ALA A 208 -4.32 -11.07 5.76
C ALA A 208 -5.06 -10.33 6.89
N ALA A 209 -6.38 -10.20 6.76
CA ALA A 209 -7.21 -9.60 7.79
C ALA A 209 -7.19 -10.56 8.98
N VAL A 210 -6.30 -10.31 9.94
CA VAL A 210 -6.44 -10.86 11.29
C VAL A 210 -7.67 -10.20 11.89
N ALA A 211 -8.51 -10.99 12.56
CA ALA A 211 -9.68 -10.41 13.23
C ALA A 211 -9.17 -9.36 14.22
N SER A 212 -9.69 -8.14 14.12
CA SER A 212 -9.38 -7.06 15.05
C SER A 212 -9.55 -7.55 16.50
N GLY A 213 -8.57 -7.28 17.35
CA GLY A 213 -8.56 -7.74 18.74
C GLY A 213 -7.95 -9.14 18.95
N GLU A 214 -7.58 -9.88 17.91
CA GLU A 214 -6.85 -11.14 18.08
C GLU A 214 -5.36 -10.91 18.36
N PRO A 215 -4.83 -11.46 19.47
CA PRO A 215 -3.41 -11.41 19.76
C PRO A 215 -2.59 -12.25 18.77
N ARG A 216 -1.45 -11.73 18.30
CA ARG A 216 -0.53 -12.43 17.39
C ARG A 216 0.93 -12.22 17.76
N ALA A 217 1.76 -13.25 17.60
CA ALA A 217 3.20 -13.09 17.71
C ALA A 217 3.75 -12.22 16.58
N VAL A 218 4.66 -11.30 16.90
CA VAL A 218 5.31 -10.40 15.95
C VAL A 218 6.80 -10.23 16.22
N SER A 219 7.56 -9.87 15.19
CA SER A 219 8.94 -9.41 15.28
C SER A 219 9.00 -7.88 15.50
N PRO A 220 10.14 -7.33 15.95
CA PRO A 220 10.35 -5.88 16.00
C PRO A 220 10.08 -5.18 14.67
N GLN A 221 10.47 -5.81 13.55
CA GLN A 221 10.21 -5.28 12.21
C GLN A 221 8.70 -5.23 11.90
N GLN A 222 7.94 -6.23 12.36
CA GLN A 222 6.49 -6.25 12.18
C GLN A 222 5.79 -5.20 13.07
N LEU A 223 6.34 -4.85 14.23
CA LEU A 223 5.86 -3.71 15.03
C LEU A 223 6.03 -2.39 14.28
N ALA A 224 7.22 -2.14 13.72
CA ALA A 224 7.49 -0.93 12.93
C ALA A 224 6.56 -0.83 11.70
N GLN A 225 6.33 -1.94 11.01
CA GLN A 225 5.36 -1.99 9.92
C GLN A 225 3.93 -1.69 10.37
N THR A 226 3.56 -2.12 11.58
CA THR A 226 2.23 -1.83 12.15
C THR A 226 2.08 -0.33 12.39
N ALA A 227 3.10 0.34 12.92
CA ALA A 227 3.08 1.80 13.09
C ALA A 227 2.84 2.54 11.77
N THR A 228 3.57 2.16 10.72
CA THR A 228 3.37 2.74 9.38
C THR A 228 1.95 2.52 8.85
N GLN A 229 1.38 1.34 9.10
CA GLN A 229 0.04 1.00 8.62
C GLN A 229 -1.08 1.68 9.41
N ALA A 230 -0.90 1.81 10.73
CA ALA A 230 -1.85 2.47 11.63
C ALA A 230 -1.88 3.99 11.45
N GLY A 231 -0.85 4.59 10.84
CA GLY A 231 -0.74 6.04 10.67
C GLY A 231 -0.36 6.78 11.95
N HIS A 232 0.00 6.05 13.01
CA HIS A 232 0.47 6.59 14.29
C HIS A 232 1.57 5.68 14.86
N PRO A 233 2.45 6.18 15.73
CA PRO A 233 3.51 5.37 16.33
C PRO A 233 2.93 4.18 17.11
N VAL A 234 3.72 3.11 17.20
CA VAL A 234 3.51 2.00 18.15
C VAL A 234 4.64 2.06 19.16
N TYR A 235 4.32 2.31 20.43
CA TYR A 235 5.32 2.35 21.50
C TYR A 235 5.58 0.96 22.07
N TRP A 236 6.82 0.72 22.46
CA TRP A 236 7.29 -0.54 23.05
C TRP A 236 8.52 -0.26 23.92
N ALA A 237 8.94 -1.24 24.72
CA ALA A 237 10.08 -1.14 25.66
C ALA A 237 11.44 -1.57 25.07
N GLY A 238 11.52 -1.69 23.74
CA GLY A 238 12.69 -2.19 23.02
C GLY A 238 12.76 -3.71 22.95
N ALA A 239 13.81 -4.21 22.29
CA ALA A 239 14.01 -5.65 22.12
C ALA A 239 14.56 -6.29 23.41
N GLU A 240 13.96 -7.40 23.81
CA GLU A 240 14.41 -8.27 24.90
C GLU A 240 14.70 -9.67 24.36
N GLU A 241 15.79 -10.27 24.84
CA GLU A 241 16.16 -11.63 24.46
C GLU A 241 15.13 -12.65 24.96
N GLN A 242 15.02 -13.77 24.26
CA GLN A 242 14.16 -14.91 24.66
C GLN A 242 12.69 -14.52 24.92
N THR A 243 12.22 -13.45 24.29
CA THR A 243 10.88 -12.91 24.46
C THR A 243 10.12 -12.99 23.13
N THR A 244 8.87 -13.45 23.19
CA THR A 244 7.91 -13.33 22.10
C THR A 244 7.14 -12.02 22.29
N TYR A 245 7.12 -11.15 21.28
CA TYR A 245 6.25 -9.99 21.30
C TYR A 245 4.89 -10.39 20.79
N GLU A 246 3.86 -10.13 21.58
CA GLU A 246 2.48 -10.27 21.17
C GLU A 246 1.91 -8.90 20.86
N LEU A 247 1.23 -8.80 19.71
CA LEU A 247 0.57 -7.60 19.24
C LEU A 247 -0.94 -7.83 19.18
N THR A 248 -1.70 -6.93 19.78
CA THR A 248 -3.15 -6.83 19.59
C THR A 248 -3.47 -5.46 19.02
N GLU A 249 -4.29 -5.43 17.97
CA GLU A 249 -4.71 -4.21 17.28
C GLU A 249 -6.23 -4.19 17.20
N GLU A 250 -6.84 -3.15 17.77
CA GLU A 250 -8.28 -2.96 17.81
C GLU A 250 -8.77 -2.06 16.66
N ARG A 251 -10.07 -2.12 16.36
CA ARG A 251 -10.68 -1.38 15.24
C ARG A 251 -10.60 0.13 15.39
N ASP A 252 -10.49 0.62 16.62
CA ASP A 252 -10.37 2.04 16.95
C ASP A 252 -8.90 2.52 16.98
N GLY A 253 -7.96 1.68 16.53
CA GLY A 253 -6.53 2.01 16.45
C GLY A 253 -5.76 1.81 17.75
N ARG A 254 -6.40 1.30 18.82
CA ARG A 254 -5.65 0.91 20.02
C ARG A 254 -4.74 -0.26 19.72
N ILE A 255 -3.47 -0.12 20.11
CA ILE A 255 -2.44 -1.13 19.86
C ILE A 255 -1.79 -1.52 21.19
N TYR A 256 -1.68 -2.82 21.44
CA TYR A 256 -1.03 -3.37 22.63
C TYR A 256 0.16 -4.22 22.22
N VAL A 257 1.30 -3.99 22.86
CA VAL A 257 2.50 -4.84 22.74
C VAL A 257 2.77 -5.51 24.08
N ARG A 258 2.69 -6.85 24.12
CA ARG A 258 2.95 -7.66 25.32
C ARG A 258 4.26 -8.43 25.16
N TYR A 259 5.02 -8.51 26.25
CA TYR A 259 6.33 -9.17 26.31
C TYR A 259 6.17 -10.54 26.96
N LEU A 260 6.04 -11.59 26.14
CA LEU A 260 5.81 -12.95 26.60
C LEU A 260 7.14 -13.68 26.80
N PRO A 261 7.47 -14.14 28.02
CA PRO A 261 8.63 -14.98 28.26
C PRO A 261 8.60 -16.27 27.42
N SER A 262 9.78 -16.84 27.16
CA SER A 262 9.90 -18.13 26.48
C SER A 262 8.98 -19.19 27.08
N GLY A 263 8.21 -19.88 26.22
CA GLY A 263 7.27 -20.93 26.60
C GLY A 263 5.85 -20.45 26.93
N VAL A 264 5.60 -19.13 26.99
CA VAL A 264 4.24 -18.59 27.13
C VAL A 264 3.55 -18.55 25.77
N ALA A 265 2.30 -18.99 25.72
CA ALA A 265 1.50 -18.99 24.50
C ALA A 265 0.96 -17.59 24.18
N VAL A 266 0.86 -17.27 22.89
CA VAL A 266 0.12 -16.09 22.41
C VAL A 266 -1.35 -16.24 22.82
N GLY A 267 -1.94 -15.16 23.33
CA GLY A 267 -3.30 -15.09 23.83
C GLY A 267 -3.44 -15.46 25.31
N ASP A 268 -2.35 -15.75 26.03
CA ASP A 268 -2.39 -15.94 27.49
C ASP A 268 -2.93 -14.66 28.14
N ASP A 269 -4.04 -14.73 28.86
CA ASP A 269 -4.75 -13.58 29.41
C ASP A 269 -4.24 -13.16 30.79
N SER A 270 -3.18 -13.79 31.30
CA SER A 270 -2.71 -13.49 32.64
C SER A 270 -2.11 -12.07 32.70
N PRO A 271 -2.36 -11.32 33.80
CA PRO A 271 -1.88 -9.95 33.95
C PRO A 271 -0.39 -9.91 34.36
N ARG A 272 0.42 -10.84 33.90
CA ARG A 272 1.78 -11.10 34.40
C ARG A 272 2.88 -10.69 33.43
N PHE A 273 2.57 -9.88 32.43
CA PHE A 273 3.51 -9.48 31.40
C PHE A 273 3.57 -7.97 31.25
N LEU A 274 4.77 -7.47 30.96
CA LEU A 274 4.94 -6.08 30.53
C LEU A 274 4.06 -5.85 29.30
N THR A 275 3.22 -4.82 29.40
CA THR A 275 2.28 -4.43 28.35
C THR A 275 2.46 -2.94 28.06
N VAL A 276 2.66 -2.60 26.79
CA VAL A 276 2.69 -1.21 26.33
C VAL A 276 1.47 -0.99 25.45
N GLY A 277 0.51 -0.20 25.95
CA GLY A 277 -0.67 0.22 25.21
C GLY A 277 -0.44 1.56 24.54
N THR A 278 -0.77 1.68 23.26
CA THR A 278 -0.75 2.94 22.50
C THR A 278 -2.18 3.29 22.08
N TYR A 279 -2.65 4.46 22.49
CA TYR A 279 -4.02 4.92 22.34
C TYR A 279 -4.06 6.18 21.49
N PRO A 280 -4.51 6.11 20.22
CA PRO A 280 -4.73 7.31 19.42
C PRO A 280 -5.87 8.12 20.05
N GLN A 281 -5.58 9.39 20.35
CA GLN A 281 -6.61 10.28 20.89
C GLN A 281 -6.30 11.75 20.56
N PRO A 282 -7.35 12.58 20.38
CA PRO A 282 -7.17 14.01 20.24
C PRO A 282 -6.61 14.61 21.55
N ASP A 283 -5.60 15.48 21.41
CA ASP A 283 -4.95 16.20 22.51
C ASP A 283 -4.59 15.30 23.71
N PRO A 284 -3.63 14.38 23.55
CA PRO A 284 -3.33 13.40 24.58
C PRO A 284 -2.79 14.04 25.87
N LEU A 285 -2.15 15.20 25.78
CA LEU A 285 -1.61 15.90 26.94
C LEU A 285 -2.73 16.50 27.81
N ALA A 286 -3.73 17.14 27.20
CA ALA A 286 -4.87 17.67 27.96
C ALA A 286 -5.66 16.55 28.63
N SER A 287 -5.91 15.45 27.92
CA SER A 287 -6.61 14.28 28.46
C SER A 287 -5.83 13.65 29.62
N LEU A 288 -4.51 13.50 29.49
CA LEU A 288 -3.64 13.00 30.54
C LEU A 288 -3.66 13.88 31.79
N ARG A 289 -3.56 15.20 31.63
CA ARG A 289 -3.60 16.14 32.77
C ARG A 289 -4.93 16.13 33.50
N ARG A 290 -6.03 15.98 32.77
CA ARG A 290 -7.37 15.83 33.36
C ARG A 290 -7.45 14.55 34.20
N ALA A 291 -7.02 13.41 33.64
CA ALA A 291 -7.02 12.13 34.35
C ALA A 291 -6.11 12.13 35.59
N ALA A 292 -4.96 12.82 35.52
CA ALA A 292 -4.09 13.02 36.67
C ALA A 292 -4.77 13.85 37.77
N ALA A 293 -5.44 14.95 37.41
CA ALA A 293 -6.18 15.78 38.36
C ALA A 293 -7.36 15.03 39.00
N ASP A 294 -8.13 14.29 38.20
CA ASP A 294 -9.29 13.51 38.66
C ASP A 294 -8.89 12.38 39.61
N SER A 295 -7.70 11.78 39.41
CA SER A 295 -7.13 10.76 40.30
C SER A 295 -6.32 11.33 41.48
N GLY A 296 -6.19 12.65 41.59
CA GLY A 296 -5.35 13.30 42.59
C GLY A 296 -3.84 13.00 42.44
N SER A 297 -3.42 12.55 41.26
CA SER A 297 -2.04 12.17 40.96
C SER A 297 -1.26 13.36 40.40
N ALA A 298 -0.02 13.53 40.85
CA ALA A 298 0.88 14.52 40.28
C ALA A 298 1.45 14.03 38.93
N THR A 299 1.52 14.93 37.96
CA THR A 299 2.27 14.69 36.71
C THR A 299 3.77 14.88 36.92
N PHE A 300 4.58 14.21 36.12
CA PHE A 300 6.03 14.38 36.06
C PHE A 300 6.52 14.34 34.61
N GLU A 301 7.67 14.95 34.35
CA GLU A 301 8.26 14.97 33.01
C GLU A 301 9.10 13.72 32.74
N VAL A 302 9.05 13.27 31.50
CA VAL A 302 9.92 12.22 30.94
C VAL A 302 10.53 12.72 29.63
N GLU A 303 11.50 11.98 29.09
CA GLU A 303 12.07 12.34 27.79
C GLU A 303 10.96 12.40 26.73
N GLY A 304 10.80 13.57 26.10
CA GLY A 304 9.81 13.78 25.05
C GLY A 304 8.34 13.86 25.49
N GLY A 305 7.99 13.84 26.79
CA GLY A 305 6.58 13.84 27.20
C GLY A 305 6.30 14.16 28.67
N THR A 306 5.01 14.19 29.02
CA THR A 306 4.52 14.33 30.39
C THR A 306 3.79 13.05 30.78
N ALA A 307 4.05 12.55 31.99
CA ALA A 307 3.50 11.31 32.51
C ALA A 307 2.79 11.50 33.86
N TYR A 308 1.95 10.54 34.24
CA TYR A 308 1.49 10.36 35.62
C TYR A 308 1.36 8.88 35.96
N ALA A 309 1.49 8.56 37.24
CA ALA A 309 1.21 7.23 37.78
C ALA A 309 -0.10 7.30 38.56
N ASP A 310 -1.05 6.44 38.24
CA ASP A 310 -2.32 6.37 38.94
C ASP A 310 -2.12 5.65 40.28
N ALA A 311 -2.47 6.31 41.39
CA ALA A 311 -2.38 5.71 42.72
C ALA A 311 -3.29 4.48 42.89
N ALA A 312 -4.40 4.39 42.16
CA ALA A 312 -5.28 3.22 42.16
C ALA A 312 -4.71 2.04 41.34
N HIS A 313 -3.86 2.33 40.36
CA HIS A 313 -3.24 1.36 39.46
C HIS A 313 -1.71 1.53 39.46
N PRO A 314 -1.01 1.25 40.59
CA PRO A 314 0.40 1.60 40.78
C PRO A 314 1.37 0.87 39.84
N LYS A 315 0.88 -0.14 39.12
CA LYS A 315 1.61 -0.93 38.13
C LYS A 315 1.55 -0.33 36.73
N SER A 316 0.64 0.62 36.50
CA SER A 316 0.47 1.34 35.24
C SER A 316 0.98 2.77 35.38
N VAL A 317 1.66 3.24 34.34
CA VAL A 317 2.05 4.64 34.19
C VAL A 317 1.65 5.11 32.81
N TYR A 318 1.03 6.28 32.74
CA TYR A 318 0.53 6.86 31.50
C TYR A 318 1.43 8.02 31.09
N VAL A 319 1.72 8.15 29.79
CA VAL A 319 2.52 9.23 29.22
C VAL A 319 1.87 9.77 27.95
N ALA A 320 1.94 11.08 27.78
CA ALA A 320 1.62 11.77 26.54
C ALA A 320 2.93 12.35 25.98
N TYR A 321 3.39 11.78 24.88
CA TYR A 321 4.55 12.31 24.16
C TYR A 321 4.15 13.54 23.35
N ARG A 322 5.06 14.51 23.24
CA ARG A 322 4.85 15.73 22.45
C ARG A 322 4.64 15.36 20.99
N ASP A 323 3.64 15.98 20.36
CA ASP A 323 3.33 15.87 18.94
C ASP A 323 3.10 14.44 18.40
N SER A 324 2.80 13.48 19.29
CA SER A 324 2.63 12.07 18.90
C SER A 324 1.19 11.71 18.49
N GLY A 325 0.20 12.52 18.90
CA GLY A 325 -1.23 12.21 18.70
C GLY A 325 -1.73 10.97 19.47
N VAL A 326 -0.92 10.44 20.40
CA VAL A 326 -1.24 9.23 21.17
C VAL A 326 -0.94 9.40 22.66
N GLN A 327 -1.73 8.75 23.51
CA GLN A 327 -1.35 8.44 24.89
C GLN A 327 -0.79 7.02 24.94
N VAL A 328 0.20 6.81 25.80
CA VAL A 328 0.82 5.50 26.01
C VAL A 328 0.62 5.09 27.46
N GLU A 329 0.23 3.84 27.68
CA GLU A 329 0.24 3.20 28.99
C GLU A 329 1.35 2.16 29.03
N VAL A 330 2.08 2.13 30.13
CA VAL A 330 3.08 1.11 30.42
C VAL A 330 2.64 0.40 31.68
N TYR A 331 2.29 -0.88 31.55
CA TYR A 331 1.99 -1.76 32.66
C TYR A 331 3.15 -2.74 32.86
N ASP A 332 3.58 -2.92 34.10
CA ASP A 332 4.50 -4.00 34.47
C ASP A 332 4.03 -4.67 35.76
N PRO A 333 4.01 -6.02 35.85
CA PRO A 333 3.58 -6.73 37.05
C PRO A 333 4.45 -6.44 38.27
N VAL A 334 5.69 -5.96 38.09
CA VAL A 334 6.63 -5.57 39.14
C VAL A 334 6.44 -4.09 39.48
N ASP A 335 6.14 -3.82 40.76
CA ASP A 335 5.90 -2.47 41.26
C ASP A 335 7.05 -1.51 40.91
N GLY A 336 6.70 -0.33 40.38
CA GLY A 336 7.65 0.72 40.00
C GLY A 336 8.45 0.46 38.72
N ARG A 337 8.37 -0.73 38.12
CA ARG A 337 9.12 -1.05 36.90
C ARG A 337 8.61 -0.27 35.68
N ALA A 338 7.29 -0.12 35.53
CA ALA A 338 6.70 0.75 34.50
C ALA A 338 7.23 2.18 34.54
N ARG A 339 7.29 2.78 35.75
CA ARG A 339 7.87 4.11 35.96
C ARG A 339 9.34 4.15 35.56
N THR A 340 10.12 3.15 35.98
CA THR A 340 11.55 3.04 35.65
C THR A 340 11.79 2.98 34.15
N LEU A 341 10.99 2.20 33.41
CA LEU A 341 11.07 2.11 31.95
C LEU A 341 10.82 3.47 31.28
N LEU A 342 9.80 4.21 31.72
CA LEU A 342 9.52 5.54 31.19
C LEU A 342 10.62 6.56 31.52
N THR A 343 11.04 6.64 32.77
CA THR A 343 12.05 7.64 33.20
C THR A 343 13.45 7.36 32.67
N SER A 344 13.72 6.12 32.23
CA SER A 344 15.00 5.75 31.60
C SER A 344 15.00 5.92 30.07
N GLY A 345 13.89 6.36 29.46
CA GLY A 345 13.78 6.51 28.01
C GLY A 345 13.68 5.18 27.25
N ARG A 346 13.40 4.06 27.94
CA ARG A 346 13.25 2.72 27.32
C ARG A 346 12.00 2.59 26.46
N ILE A 347 10.97 3.40 26.73
CA ILE A 347 9.71 3.37 26.01
C ILE A 347 9.82 4.29 24.79
N VAL A 348 9.91 3.68 23.61
CA VAL A 348 10.20 4.37 22.36
C VAL A 348 9.28 3.89 21.24
N PRO A 349 9.10 4.63 20.15
CA PRO A 349 8.42 4.13 18.96
C PRO A 349 9.18 2.95 18.33
N ALA A 350 8.46 1.95 17.83
CA ALA A 350 9.01 0.91 16.96
C ALA A 350 9.45 1.53 15.62
N ARG A 351 10.62 1.14 15.13
CA ARG A 351 11.27 1.70 13.93
C ARG A 351 11.82 0.61 13.02
#